data_AF-X1V6X2-F1
#
_entry.id   AF-X1V6X2-F1
#
_cell.length_a   1.000
_cell.length_b   1.000
_cell.length_c   1.000
_cell.angle_alpha   90.00
_cell.angle_beta   90.00
_cell.angle_gamma   90.00
#
_symmetry.space_group_name_H-M   'P 1'
#
loop_
_entity.id
_entity.type
_entity.pdbx_description
1 polymer ?
#
loop_
_entity_poly.entity_id
_entity_poly.type
_entity_poly.pdbx_seq_one_letter_code
_entity_poly.pdbx_strand_id
1 'polypeptide(L)'
;MAREVSDLTAAGASVMAKIRELPSQGIIDGFKGTLDFYVCMGIPCVRLWPKSPGKLRSAPVQAQWPAWSYAAKEWSNLSPAVQDAYRTLATSSGLSGRDMFTRSYLTGLYRYPTP
;
A
#
# COMPACT_ATOMS: atom_id res chain seq x y z
N MET A 1 -44.75 4.47 -1.17
CA MET A 1 -43.46 5.18 -0.91
C MET A 1 -42.34 4.17 -0.92
N ALA A 2 -41.82 3.85 -2.10
CA ALA A 2 -40.60 3.05 -2.27
C ALA A 2 -39.76 3.81 -3.29
N ARG A 3 -38.77 4.56 -2.80
CA ARG A 3 -37.83 5.29 -3.65
C ARG A 3 -36.55 4.48 -3.77
N GLU A 4 -36.27 4.10 -5.02
CA GLU A 4 -34.95 4.02 -5.66
C GLU A 4 -33.78 3.49 -4.82
N VAL A 5 -33.43 2.23 -5.09
CA VAL A 5 -32.06 1.74 -4.98
C VAL A 5 -31.52 1.64 -6.41
N SER A 6 -31.31 2.79 -7.04
CA SER A 6 -30.80 2.92 -8.40
C SER A 6 -29.28 2.75 -8.44
N ASP A 7 -28.83 1.78 -9.23
CA ASP A 7 -27.64 1.82 -10.08
C ASP A 7 -26.36 2.51 -9.54
N LEU A 8 -25.56 1.76 -8.76
CA LEU A 8 -24.15 2.09 -8.50
C LEU A 8 -23.19 0.92 -8.78
N THR A 9 -23.65 -0.15 -9.43
CA THR A 9 -22.85 -1.33 -9.82
C THR A 9 -22.12 -1.16 -11.14
N ALA A 10 -21.53 0.01 -11.39
CA ALA A 10 -20.58 0.22 -12.48
C ALA A 10 -19.36 0.97 -11.92
N ALA A 11 -18.19 0.31 -11.96
CA ALA A 11 -16.89 0.74 -11.44
C ALA A 11 -16.67 0.62 -9.91
N GLY A 12 -16.44 -0.61 -9.42
CA GLY A 12 -15.42 -0.95 -8.40
C GLY A 12 -15.31 -0.17 -7.08
N ALA A 13 -16.20 0.76 -6.77
CA ALA A 13 -16.16 1.61 -5.59
C ALA A 13 -16.95 0.94 -4.47
N SER A 14 -16.25 0.56 -3.39
CA SER A 14 -16.91 0.12 -2.16
C SER A 14 -17.71 1.30 -1.60
N VAL A 15 -19.04 1.21 -1.64
CA VAL A 15 -19.93 2.20 -1.03
C VAL A 15 -19.74 2.14 0.48
N MET A 16 -19.29 3.24 1.08
CA MET A 16 -19.13 3.40 2.52
C MET A 16 -20.43 3.93 3.12
N ALA A 17 -20.96 3.27 4.14
CA ALA A 17 -22.11 3.71 4.92
C ALA A 17 -21.66 4.25 6.28
N LYS A 18 -22.19 5.40 6.68
CA LYS A 18 -21.98 5.95 8.03
C LYS A 18 -22.95 5.28 8.99
N ILE A 19 -22.46 4.89 10.16
CA ILE A 19 -23.25 4.28 11.23
C ILE A 19 -23.19 5.17 12.47
N ARG A 20 -24.21 5.05 13.33
CA ARG A 20 -24.35 5.93 14.50
C ARG A 20 -23.27 5.68 15.55
N GLU A 21 -22.89 4.42 15.73
CA GLU A 21 -21.88 3.96 16.69
C GLU A 21 -21.20 2.69 16.18
N LEU A 22 -20.01 2.39 16.70
CA LEU A 22 -19.32 1.14 16.40
C LEU A 22 -19.97 -0.02 17.14
N PRO A 23 -20.26 -1.16 16.48
CA PRO A 23 -20.72 -2.36 17.14
C PRO A 23 -19.66 -2.94 18.10
N SER A 24 -20.09 -3.84 18.99
CA SER A 24 -19.16 -4.58 19.85
C SER A 24 -18.22 -5.46 19.02
N GLN A 25 -17.02 -5.75 19.56
CA GLN A 25 -15.99 -6.54 18.87
C GLN A 25 -16.51 -7.90 18.37
N GLY A 26 -17.37 -8.57 19.16
CA GLY A 26 -17.95 -9.85 18.75
C GLY A 26 -18.83 -9.78 17.50
N ILE A 27 -19.52 -8.66 17.27
CA ILE A 27 -20.27 -8.42 16.03
C ILE A 27 -19.31 -8.18 14.87
N ILE A 28 -18.29 -7.34 15.07
CA ILE A 28 -17.28 -7.02 14.05
C ILE A 28 -16.57 -8.30 13.58
N ASP A 29 -16.17 -9.15 14.51
CA ASP A 29 -15.50 -10.41 14.22
C ASP A 29 -16.39 -11.38 13.44
N GLY A 30 -17.71 -11.40 13.72
CA GLY A 30 -18.68 -12.20 13.00
C GLY A 30 -18.84 -11.84 11.52
N PHE A 31 -18.55 -10.59 11.15
CA PHE A 31 -18.62 -10.11 9.75
C PHE A 31 -17.27 -10.05 9.04
N LYS A 32 -16.19 -10.53 9.66
CA LYS A 32 -14.86 -10.54 9.09
C LYS A 32 -14.84 -11.20 7.70
N GLY A 33 -14.27 -10.52 6.72
CA GLY A 33 -14.26 -10.95 5.32
C GLY A 33 -15.49 -10.54 4.50
N THR A 34 -16.54 -10.00 5.14
CA THR A 34 -17.75 -9.51 4.47
C THR A 34 -17.96 -8.01 4.66
N LEU A 35 -17.95 -7.53 5.91
CA LEU A 35 -18.07 -6.11 6.25
C LEU A 35 -16.88 -5.65 7.08
N ASP A 36 -16.37 -4.48 6.76
CA ASP A 36 -15.26 -3.83 7.44
C ASP A 36 -15.79 -2.63 8.22
N PHE A 37 -15.71 -2.70 9.56
CA PHE A 37 -16.14 -1.66 10.50
C PHE A 37 -14.92 -0.86 10.94
N TYR A 38 -14.95 0.46 10.77
CA TYR A 38 -13.81 1.33 11.08
C TYR A 38 -14.26 2.75 11.40
N VAL A 39 -13.35 3.57 11.94
CA VAL A 39 -13.59 5.00 12.21
C VAL A 39 -12.89 5.84 11.15
N CYS A 40 -13.65 6.66 10.43
CA CYS A 40 -13.13 7.63 9.47
C CYS A 40 -13.36 9.04 9.99
N MET A 41 -12.30 9.78 10.31
CA MET A 41 -12.41 11.17 10.81
C MET A 41 -13.36 11.31 12.03
N GLY A 42 -13.31 10.35 12.95
CA GLY A 42 -14.19 10.32 14.13
C GLY A 42 -15.63 9.84 13.87
N ILE A 43 -15.98 9.51 12.62
CA ILE A 43 -17.29 8.99 12.25
C ILE A 43 -17.19 7.46 12.12
N PRO A 44 -18.01 6.70 12.87
CA PRO A 44 -18.15 5.27 12.66
C PRO A 44 -18.69 4.96 11.26
N CYS A 45 -18.01 4.06 10.54
CA CYS A 45 -18.35 3.68 9.18
C CYS A 45 -18.32 2.15 9.01
N VAL A 46 -19.11 1.68 8.05
CA VAL A 46 -19.06 0.30 7.54
C VAL A 46 -18.91 0.33 6.03
N ARG A 47 -18.12 -0.59 5.49
CA ARG A 47 -17.98 -0.79 4.04
C ARG A 47 -17.96 -2.29 3.72
N LEU A 48 -18.14 -2.63 2.46
CA LEU A 48 -17.85 -3.98 2.00
C LEU A 48 -16.37 -4.28 2.20
N TRP A 49 -16.05 -5.47 2.70
CA TRP A 49 -14.68 -5.91 2.90
C TRP A 49 -13.86 -5.72 1.62
N PRO A 50 -12.69 -5.05 1.69
CA PRO A 50 -11.91 -4.77 0.51
C PRO A 50 -11.48 -6.09 -0.15
N LYS A 51 -11.92 -6.29 -1.39
CA LYS A 51 -11.48 -7.43 -2.20
C LYS A 51 -10.05 -7.18 -2.66
N SER A 52 -9.18 -8.17 -2.50
CA SER A 52 -7.85 -8.10 -3.09
C SER A 52 -7.98 -7.89 -4.61
N PRO A 53 -7.22 -6.97 -5.22
CA PRO A 53 -7.25 -6.75 -6.67
C PRO A 53 -6.70 -7.95 -7.48
N GLY A 54 -6.33 -9.04 -6.80
CA GLY A 54 -5.78 -10.24 -7.43
C GLY A 54 -4.41 -9.96 -8.04
N LYS A 55 -4.17 -10.52 -9.24
CA LYS A 55 -2.92 -10.34 -9.99
C LYS A 55 -2.87 -9.03 -10.78
N LEU A 56 -3.99 -8.34 -10.94
CA LEU A 56 -4.06 -7.10 -11.71
C LEU A 56 -3.61 -5.93 -10.83
N ARG A 57 -2.52 -5.28 -11.24
CA ARG A 57 -2.07 -4.01 -10.64
C ARG A 57 -2.40 -2.85 -11.58
N SER A 58 -2.56 -1.65 -11.03
CA SER A 58 -2.83 -0.47 -11.85
C SER A 58 -1.67 -0.18 -12.81
N ALA A 59 -1.97 0.42 -13.97
CA ALA A 59 -0.94 0.73 -14.97
C ALA A 59 0.26 1.53 -14.40
N PRO A 60 0.08 2.53 -13.51
CA PRO A 60 1.21 3.22 -12.87
C PRO A 60 2.10 2.32 -12.02
N VAL A 61 1.53 1.33 -11.33
CA VAL A 61 2.32 0.36 -10.55
C VAL A 61 3.13 -0.54 -11.48
N GLN A 62 2.53 -1.00 -12.58
CA GLN A 62 3.21 -1.84 -13.56
C GLN A 62 4.36 -1.10 -14.27
N ALA A 63 4.17 0.19 -14.55
CA ALA A 63 5.19 1.03 -15.17
C ALA A 63 6.48 1.15 -14.32
N GLN A 64 6.41 0.95 -13.00
CA GLN A 64 7.58 0.96 -12.14
C GLN A 64 8.34 -0.37 -12.13
N TRP A 65 7.72 -1.48 -12.52
CA TRP A 65 8.31 -2.82 -12.42
C TRP A 65 9.66 -2.96 -13.14
N PRO A 66 9.89 -2.39 -14.33
CA PRO A 66 11.20 -2.47 -14.97
C PRO A 66 12.32 -1.84 -14.13
N ALA A 67 12.08 -0.67 -13.54
CA ALA A 67 13.06 0.03 -12.71
C ALA A 67 13.38 -0.76 -11.42
N TRP A 68 12.35 -1.27 -10.74
CA TRP A 68 12.51 -2.14 -9.58
C TRP A 68 13.27 -3.42 -9.92
N SER A 69 12.90 -4.08 -11.02
CA SER A 69 13.51 -5.34 -11.46
C SER A 69 14.97 -5.14 -11.86
N TYR A 70 15.28 -4.03 -12.52
CA TYR A 70 16.64 -3.67 -12.89
C TYR A 70 17.50 -3.45 -11.65
N ALA A 71 17.09 -2.56 -10.74
CA ALA A 71 17.83 -2.30 -9.51
C ALA A 71 18.03 -3.58 -8.67
N ALA A 72 16.99 -4.41 -8.54
CA ALA A 72 17.10 -5.66 -7.79
C ALA A 72 18.13 -6.63 -8.39
N LYS A 73 18.27 -6.68 -9.72
CA LYS A 73 19.28 -7.50 -10.42
C LYS A 73 20.67 -6.89 -10.32
N GLU A 74 20.75 -5.58 -10.49
CA GLU A 74 22.02 -4.85 -10.57
C GLU A 74 22.80 -4.92 -9.26
N TRP A 75 22.14 -5.09 -8.11
CA TRP A 75 22.79 -5.34 -6.82
C TRP A 75 23.88 -6.43 -6.88
N SER A 76 23.62 -7.52 -7.61
CA SER A 76 24.58 -8.63 -7.75
C SER A 76 25.76 -8.31 -8.68
N ASN A 77 25.62 -7.29 -9.54
CA ASN A 77 26.67 -6.82 -10.44
C ASN A 77 27.58 -5.77 -9.78
N LEU A 78 27.15 -5.17 -8.66
CA LEU A 78 27.95 -4.22 -7.91
C LEU A 78 29.19 -4.89 -7.33
N SER A 79 30.32 -4.18 -7.33
CA SER A 79 31.53 -4.65 -6.68
C SER A 79 31.30 -4.82 -5.17
N PRO A 80 32.03 -5.74 -4.51
CA PRO A 80 31.92 -5.94 -3.06
C PRO A 80 32.09 -4.64 -2.27
N ALA A 81 33.02 -3.77 -2.69
CA ALA A 81 33.26 -2.47 -2.06
C ALA A 81 32.01 -1.55 -2.10
N VAL A 82 31.27 -1.53 -3.21
CA VAL A 82 30.04 -0.75 -3.31
C VAL A 82 28.92 -1.37 -2.47
N GLN A 83 28.81 -2.70 -2.47
CA GLN A 83 27.84 -3.39 -1.61
C GLN A 83 28.10 -3.09 -0.12
N ASP A 84 29.37 -3.08 0.30
CA ASP A 84 29.77 -2.77 1.68
C ASP A 84 29.50 -1.30 2.04
N ALA A 85 29.70 -0.37 1.10
CA ALA A 85 29.32 1.02 1.30
C ALA A 85 27.81 1.15 1.58
N TYR A 86 26.97 0.45 0.82
CA TYR A 86 25.52 0.44 1.05
C TYR A 86 25.11 -0.27 2.34
N ARG A 87 25.79 -1.36 2.73
CA ARG A 87 25.56 -2.02 4.03
C ARG A 87 25.91 -1.08 5.19
N THR A 88 27.03 -0.38 5.09
CA THR A 88 27.45 0.62 6.06
C THR A 88 26.44 1.76 6.15
N LEU A 89 25.97 2.26 5.01
CA LEU A 89 24.96 3.31 4.95
C LEU A 89 23.60 2.88 5.52
N ALA A 90 23.26 1.60 5.38
CA ALA A 90 22.02 1.04 5.92
C ALA A 90 22.06 0.81 7.45
N THR A 91 23.22 0.97 8.09
CA THR A 91 23.36 0.89 9.55
C THR A 91 22.36 1.82 10.23
N SER A 92 21.70 1.34 11.28
CA SER A 92 20.68 2.09 12.06
C SER A 92 19.38 2.42 11.32
N SER A 93 19.21 2.02 10.05
CA SER A 93 18.02 2.37 9.26
C SER A 93 16.90 1.31 9.29
N GLY A 94 17.20 0.11 9.77
CA GLY A 94 16.30 -1.06 9.66
C GLY A 94 16.19 -1.65 8.25
N LEU A 95 16.90 -1.09 7.26
CA LEU A 95 16.97 -1.57 5.88
C LEU A 95 18.21 -2.43 5.66
N SER A 96 18.16 -3.33 4.67
CA SER A 96 19.37 -3.98 4.17
C SER A 96 20.15 -3.04 3.23
N GLY A 97 21.44 -3.33 2.99
CA GLY A 97 22.21 -2.59 1.98
C GLY A 97 21.58 -2.65 0.59
N ARG A 98 20.95 -3.78 0.23
CA ARG A 98 20.23 -3.94 -1.03
C ARG A 98 18.99 -3.06 -1.11
N ASP A 99 18.24 -2.96 -0.02
CA ASP A 99 17.06 -2.08 0.05
C ASP A 99 17.49 -0.61 -0.04
N MET A 100 18.61 -0.26 0.60
CA MET A 100 19.17 1.10 0.52
C MET A 100 19.62 1.45 -0.91
N PHE A 101 20.25 0.50 -1.62
CA PHE A 101 20.60 0.65 -3.04
C PHE A 101 19.34 0.77 -3.93
N THR A 102 18.35 -0.08 -3.70
CA THR A 102 17.11 -0.04 -4.50
C THR A 102 16.38 1.29 -4.29
N ARG A 103 16.34 1.79 -3.04
CA ARG A 103 15.79 3.11 -2.72
C ARG A 103 16.58 4.23 -3.37
N SER A 104 17.92 4.17 -3.32
CA SER A 104 18.79 5.19 -3.90
C SER A 104 18.60 5.29 -5.41
N TYR A 105 18.43 4.15 -6.08
CA TYR A 105 18.17 4.09 -7.52
C TYR A 105 16.80 4.67 -7.90
N LEU A 106 15.75 4.34 -7.14
CA LEU A 106 14.37 4.71 -7.49
C LEU A 106 14.00 6.14 -7.10
N THR A 107 14.50 6.59 -5.95
CA THR A 107 14.03 7.85 -5.32
C THR A 107 15.16 8.80 -4.96
N GLY A 108 16.42 8.42 -5.18
CA GLY A 108 17.58 9.16 -4.72
C GLY A 108 17.98 8.79 -3.28
N LEU A 109 19.28 8.94 -2.99
CA LEU A 109 19.85 8.60 -1.68
C LEU A 109 19.61 9.70 -0.64
N TYR A 110 19.81 10.95 -1.05
CA TYR A 110 19.58 12.14 -0.27
C TYR A 110 18.36 12.86 -0.81
N ARG A 111 17.40 13.18 0.05
CA ARG A 111 16.46 14.25 -0.26
C ARG A 111 17.27 15.54 -0.19
N TYR A 112 17.57 16.15 -1.34
CA TYR A 112 18.01 17.54 -1.33
C TYR A 112 16.94 18.36 -0.57
N PRO A 113 17.31 19.29 0.32
CA PRO A 113 16.35 20.28 0.76
C PRO A 113 15.88 21.03 -0.48
N THR A 114 14.63 20.82 -0.86
CA THR A 114 13.96 21.76 -1.77
C THR A 114 13.86 23.09 -1.01
N PRO A 115 14.36 24.20 -1.58
CA PRO A 115 14.20 25.51 -0.97
C PRO A 115 12.74 25.85 -0.69
#